data_AF-A0A955H050-F1
#
_entry.id   AF-A0A955H050-F1
#
_cell.length_a   1.000
_cell.length_b   1.000
_cell.length_c   1.000
_cell.angle_alpha   90.00
_cell.angle_beta   90.00
_cell.angle_gamma   90.00
#
_symmetry.space_group_name_H-M   'P 1'
#
loop_
_entity.id
_entity.type
_entity.pdbx_description
1 polymer ?
#
loop_
_entity_poly.entity_id
_entity_poly.type
_entity_poly.pdbx_seq_one_letter_code
_entity_poly.pdbx_strand_id
1 'polypeptide(L)'
;MTNGGCTMAEDVKRYRLGNRPESYPVLDSYVGWLPEGYKSWDDFLWDAPDGEIGPRGPYEVPEMLKLASDSGGQIVDLIPYQIISKDAFPLEFYGEERAKDWTHFLIVGAAGMPDERFIIPMY
;
A
#
# COMPACT_ATOMS: atom_id res chain seq x y z
N MET A 1 -9.92 -13.60 -22.93
CA MET A 1 -9.07 -12.74 -22.07
C MET A 1 -9.77 -12.68 -20.72
N THR A 2 -9.31 -13.48 -19.76
CA THR A 2 -9.87 -13.52 -18.41
C THR A 2 -9.42 -12.27 -17.67
N ASN A 3 -10.38 -11.43 -17.30
CA ASN A 3 -10.18 -10.35 -16.34
C ASN A 3 -9.62 -10.97 -15.06
N GLY A 4 -8.34 -10.75 -14.79
CA GLY A 4 -7.71 -11.01 -13.50
C GLY A 4 -8.19 -9.99 -12.48
N GLY A 5 -9.51 -9.91 -12.27
CA GLY A 5 -10.10 -9.05 -11.28
C GLY A 5 -9.61 -9.49 -9.91
N CYS A 6 -9.01 -8.55 -9.18
CA CYS A 6 -8.81 -8.65 -7.74
C CYS A 6 -10.14 -9.05 -7.10
N THR A 7 -10.31 -10.34 -6.83
CA THR A 7 -11.47 -10.83 -6.09
C THR A 7 -10.93 -11.05 -4.68
N MET A 8 -11.36 -10.21 -3.74
CA MET A 8 -10.95 -10.33 -2.34
C MET A 8 -11.48 -11.67 -1.82
N ALA A 9 -10.59 -12.59 -1.42
CA ALA A 9 -11.01 -13.87 -0.84
C ALA A 9 -11.84 -13.62 0.42
N GLU A 10 -12.91 -14.40 0.64
CA GLU A 10 -13.85 -14.19 1.76
C GLU A 10 -13.20 -14.34 3.15
N ASP A 11 -12.00 -14.93 3.24
CA ASP A 11 -11.25 -15.17 4.48
C ASP A 11 -10.14 -14.13 4.78
N VAL A 12 -10.10 -12.99 4.08
CA VAL A 12 -9.06 -11.98 4.34
C VAL A 12 -9.32 -11.26 5.67
N LYS A 13 -8.46 -11.49 6.66
CA LYS A 13 -8.49 -10.82 7.96
C LYS A 13 -8.40 -9.29 7.78
N ARG A 14 -9.30 -8.59 8.47
CA ARG A 14 -9.43 -7.13 8.43
C ARG A 14 -8.90 -6.50 9.70
N TYR A 15 -8.33 -5.31 9.59
CA TYR A 15 -7.72 -4.58 10.69
C TYR A 15 -8.27 -3.17 10.78
N ARG A 16 -8.44 -2.70 12.01
CA ARG A 16 -8.78 -1.32 12.29
C ARG A 16 -7.53 -0.46 12.39
N LEU A 17 -7.62 0.77 11.89
CA LEU A 17 -6.56 1.77 12.03
C LEU A 17 -6.83 2.64 13.27
N GLY A 18 -6.14 2.35 14.37
CA GLY A 18 -6.34 3.05 15.64
C GLY A 18 -7.80 3.07 16.10
N ASN A 19 -8.33 4.25 16.39
CA ASN A 19 -9.71 4.43 16.85
C ASN A 19 -10.72 4.68 15.72
N ARG A 20 -10.33 4.51 14.44
CA ARG A 20 -11.26 4.72 13.32
C ARG A 20 -12.31 3.61 13.25
N PRO A 21 -13.56 3.90 12.84
CA PRO A 21 -14.60 2.87 12.77
C PRO A 21 -14.36 1.85 11.65
N GLU A 22 -13.67 2.25 10.58
CA GLU A 22 -13.43 1.42 9.40
C GLU A 22 -12.41 0.31 9.66
N SER A 23 -12.61 -0.84 8.99
CA SER A 23 -11.65 -1.93 8.95
C SER A 23 -11.27 -2.23 7.51
N TYR A 24 -10.00 -2.56 7.29
CA TYR A 24 -9.45 -2.82 5.96
C TYR A 24 -8.81 -4.21 5.92
N PRO A 25 -9.04 -5.00 4.86
CA PRO A 25 -8.29 -6.21 4.63
C PRO A 25 -6.83 -5.85 4.33
N VAL A 26 -5.90 -6.69 4.77
CA VAL A 26 -4.48 -6.59 4.42
C VAL A 26 -4.19 -7.60 3.32
N LEU A 27 -3.61 -7.15 2.20
CA LEU A 27 -3.26 -8.01 1.08
C LEU A 27 -1.74 -8.21 1.00
N ASP A 28 -1.28 -9.31 1.60
CA ASP A 28 0.14 -9.67 1.61
C ASP A 28 0.67 -10.09 0.22
N SER A 29 -0.22 -10.38 -0.74
CA SER A 29 0.15 -10.74 -2.11
C SER A 29 0.89 -9.63 -2.86
N TYR A 30 0.80 -8.39 -2.37
CA TYR A 30 1.49 -7.22 -2.90
C TYR A 30 2.79 -6.89 -2.15
N VAL A 31 3.12 -7.62 -1.08
CA VAL A 31 4.39 -7.41 -0.37
C VAL A 31 5.55 -7.69 -1.31
N GLY A 32 6.53 -6.78 -1.34
CA GLY A 32 7.67 -6.83 -2.26
C GLY A 32 7.40 -6.26 -3.65
N TRP A 33 6.15 -5.90 -3.98
CA TRP A 33 5.85 -5.15 -5.18
C TRP A 33 6.21 -3.68 -4.97
N LEU A 34 6.71 -3.05 -6.03
CA LEU A 34 7.15 -1.66 -6.00
C LEU A 34 6.46 -0.86 -7.10
N PRO A 35 6.33 0.46 -6.91
CA PRO A 35 5.93 1.34 -8.00
C PRO A 35 6.86 1.17 -9.20
N GLU A 36 6.29 1.13 -10.41
CA GLU A 36 7.05 0.94 -11.65
C GLU A 36 8.18 1.98 -11.76
N GLY A 37 9.43 1.51 -11.91
CA GLY A 37 10.61 2.35 -12.03
C GLY A 37 11.38 2.62 -10.73
N TYR A 38 10.84 2.24 -9.56
CA TYR A 38 11.47 2.45 -8.26
C TYR A 38 12.15 1.20 -7.71
N LYS A 39 13.16 1.40 -6.85
CA LYS A 39 13.95 0.30 -6.26
C LYS A 39 13.60 -0.03 -4.81
N SER A 40 12.89 0.87 -4.14
CA SER A 40 12.34 0.66 -2.80
C SER A 40 11.17 1.61 -2.55
N TRP A 41 10.38 1.34 -1.51
CA TRP A 41 9.35 2.28 -1.07
C TRP A 41 9.94 3.59 -0.54
N ASP A 42 11.12 3.53 0.10
CA ASP A 42 11.84 4.74 0.50
C ASP A 42 12.21 5.60 -0.71
N ASP A 43 12.74 5.00 -1.77
CA ASP A 43 13.04 5.70 -3.03
C ASP A 43 11.76 6.41 -3.54
N PHE A 44 10.63 5.71 -3.61
CA PHE A 44 9.36 6.31 -4.03
C PHE A 44 8.83 7.43 -3.11
N LEU A 45 8.91 7.26 -1.78
CA LEU A 45 8.38 8.21 -0.82
C LEU A 45 9.25 9.46 -0.66
N TRP A 46 10.56 9.33 -0.93
CA TRP A 46 11.55 10.38 -0.75
C TRP A 46 12.08 10.95 -2.07
N ASP A 47 11.67 10.41 -3.23
CA ASP A 47 12.00 10.98 -4.55
C ASP A 47 11.28 12.33 -4.74
N ALA A 48 12.03 13.39 -4.51
CA ALA A 48 11.62 14.76 -4.79
C ALA A 48 12.08 15.13 -6.20
N PRO A 49 11.19 15.61 -7.09
CA PRO A 49 11.64 16.19 -8.33
C PRO A 49 12.55 17.40 -8.03
N ASP A 50 13.76 17.37 -8.58
CA ASP A 50 14.68 18.51 -8.73
C ASP A 50 15.50 18.98 -7.51
N GLY A 51 15.92 18.06 -6.64
CA GLY A 51 17.02 18.33 -5.70
C GLY A 51 16.65 19.20 -4.49
N GLU A 52 15.36 19.39 -4.23
CA GLU A 52 14.88 19.80 -2.91
C GLU A 52 14.86 18.56 -1.99
N ILE A 53 15.65 18.58 -0.92
CA ILE A 53 15.49 17.61 0.16
C ILE A 53 14.21 18.00 0.91
N GLY A 54 13.06 17.53 0.42
CA GLY A 54 11.77 17.86 0.96
C GLY A 54 10.68 17.00 0.33
N PRO A 55 9.78 16.41 1.13
CA PRO A 55 8.75 15.52 0.61
C PRO A 55 7.85 16.32 -0.36
N ARG A 56 7.44 15.72 -1.49
CA ARG A 56 6.00 15.81 -1.82
C ARG A 56 5.35 15.43 -0.50
N GLY A 57 4.84 16.39 0.28
CA GLY A 57 4.62 16.25 1.73
C GLY A 57 4.08 14.85 2.06
N PRO A 58 4.42 14.20 3.19
CA PRO A 58 4.28 12.74 3.46
C PRO A 58 2.89 12.07 3.28
N TYR A 59 1.96 12.77 2.62
CA TYR A 59 0.56 12.51 2.37
C TYR A 59 0.12 12.80 0.92
N GLU A 60 0.98 13.35 0.04
CA GLU A 60 0.66 13.52 -1.40
C GLU A 60 1.02 12.24 -2.16
N VAL A 61 0.05 11.32 -2.18
CA VAL A 61 0.10 10.15 -3.06
C VAL A 61 -0.31 10.54 -4.47
N PRO A 62 0.31 9.95 -5.53
CA PRO A 62 -0.10 10.20 -6.90
C PRO A 62 -1.56 9.79 -7.13
N GLU A 63 -2.26 10.38 -8.09
CA GLU A 63 -3.66 10.02 -8.41
C GLU A 63 -3.83 8.53 -8.76
N MET A 64 -2.76 7.90 -9.25
CA MET A 64 -2.71 6.48 -9.61
C MET A 64 -1.32 5.91 -9.36
N LEU A 65 -1.26 4.68 -8.87
CA LEU A 65 -0.05 3.92 -8.62
C LEU A 65 -0.01 2.66 -9.47
N LYS A 66 1.09 2.46 -10.21
CA LYS A 66 1.35 1.23 -10.96
C LYS A 66 2.30 0.36 -10.16
N LEU A 67 1.82 -0.74 -9.59
CA LEU A 67 2.68 -1.69 -8.90
C LEU A 67 3.14 -2.78 -9.87
N ALA A 68 4.45 -3.03 -9.89
CA ALA A 68 5.07 -4.12 -10.64
C ALA A 68 5.53 -5.23 -9.69
N SER A 69 5.27 -6.49 -10.06
CA SER A 69 5.84 -7.63 -9.34
C SER A 69 7.36 -7.62 -9.44
N ASP A 70 8.05 -8.12 -8.42
CA ASP A 70 9.50 -8.36 -8.41
C ASP A 70 10.01 -9.17 -9.62
N SER A 71 9.16 -10.07 -10.10
CA SER A 71 9.32 -10.91 -11.29
C SER A 71 9.01 -10.20 -12.62
N GLY A 72 8.65 -8.92 -12.58
CA GLY A 72 8.41 -8.04 -13.73
C GLY A 72 7.21 -8.42 -14.61
N GLY A 73 6.41 -9.40 -14.19
CA GLY A 73 5.41 -10.05 -15.06
C GLY A 73 4.01 -9.46 -14.98
N GLN A 74 3.64 -8.85 -13.86
CA GLN A 74 2.30 -8.32 -13.66
C GLN A 74 2.37 -6.87 -13.15
N ILE A 75 1.64 -5.99 -13.84
CA ILE A 75 1.43 -4.60 -13.43
C ILE A 75 -0.04 -4.44 -13.02
N VAL A 76 -0.27 -3.80 -11.88
CA VAL A 76 -1.62 -3.50 -11.37
C VAL A 76 -1.76 -2.01 -11.12
N ASP A 77 -2.85 -1.44 -11.61
CA ASP A 77 -3.22 -0.04 -11.37
C ASP A 77 -4.06 0.07 -10.08
N LEU A 78 -3.56 0.87 -9.15
CA LEU A 78 -4.17 1.13 -7.84
C LEU A 78 -4.39 2.63 -7.65
N ILE A 79 -5.41 2.97 -6.88
CA ILE A 79 -5.70 4.34 -6.46
C ILE A 79 -5.25 4.47 -5.01
N PRO A 80 -4.15 5.18 -4.72
CA PRO A 80 -3.71 5.36 -3.34
C PRO A 80 -4.54 6.45 -2.64
N TYR A 81 -4.88 6.20 -1.37
CA TYR A 81 -5.68 7.11 -0.56
C TYR A 81 -4.89 7.69 0.61
N GLN A 82 -4.02 6.88 1.23
CA GLN A 82 -3.31 7.30 2.44
C GLN A 82 -2.05 6.46 2.65
N ILE A 83 -0.94 7.12 2.99
CA ILE A 83 0.26 6.49 3.56
C ILE A 83 0.17 6.60 5.09
N ILE A 84 0.53 5.52 5.78
CA ILE A 84 0.51 5.40 7.22
C ILE A 84 1.88 4.93 7.67
N SER A 85 2.57 5.74 8.46
CA SER A 85 3.77 5.28 9.17
C SER A 85 3.37 4.45 10.37
N LYS A 86 4.11 3.36 10.60
CA LYS A 86 3.90 2.48 11.76
C LYS A 86 3.93 3.24 13.08
N ASP A 87 4.83 4.21 13.20
CA ASP A 87 4.99 4.97 14.44
C ASP A 87 3.89 6.01 14.66
N ALA A 88 3.11 6.34 13.62
CA ALA A 88 2.09 7.38 13.68
C ALA A 88 0.73 6.88 14.19
N PHE A 89 0.43 5.57 14.11
CA PHE A 89 -0.86 5.02 14.50
C PHE A 89 -0.71 3.68 15.23
N PRO A 90 -1.36 3.48 16.40
CA PRO A 90 -1.48 2.16 16.99
C PRO A 90 -2.36 1.28 16.11
N LEU A 91 -1.81 0.22 15.54
CA LEU A 91 -2.53 -0.71 14.68
C LEU A 91 -2.71 -2.05 15.38
N GLU A 92 -3.90 -2.65 15.27
CA GLU A 92 -4.24 -3.91 15.94
C GLU A 92 -3.32 -5.07 15.54
N PHE A 93 -2.64 -4.98 14.40
CA PHE A 93 -1.71 -6.01 13.92
C PHE A 93 -0.29 -5.92 14.51
N TYR A 94 0.06 -4.92 15.32
CA TYR A 94 1.41 -4.84 15.92
C TYR A 94 1.72 -5.96 16.92
N GLY A 95 0.71 -6.74 17.32
CA GLY A 95 0.92 -7.99 18.06
C GLY A 95 1.41 -9.16 17.20
N GLU A 96 1.44 -9.03 15.87
CA GLU A 96 1.80 -10.12 14.96
C GLU A 96 3.29 -10.08 14.57
N GLU A 97 3.95 -11.24 14.53
CA GLU A 97 5.38 -11.32 14.20
C GLU A 97 5.72 -10.73 12.84
N ARG A 98 4.89 -11.00 11.82
CA ARG A 98 5.10 -10.52 10.45
C ARG A 98 5.07 -8.99 10.31
N ALA A 99 4.39 -8.30 11.22
CA ALA A 99 4.28 -6.85 11.19
C ALA A 99 5.45 -6.14 11.87
N LYS A 100 6.39 -6.89 12.47
CA LYS A 100 7.58 -6.32 13.12
C LYS A 100 8.46 -5.54 12.14
N ASP A 101 8.57 -6.05 10.92
CA ASP A 101 9.46 -5.48 9.90
C ASP A 101 8.78 -4.44 8.99
N TRP A 102 7.45 -4.35 9.02
CA TRP A 102 6.72 -3.36 8.24
C TRP A 102 6.89 -1.98 8.84
N THR A 103 7.38 -1.02 8.05
CA THR A 103 7.62 0.36 8.50
C THR A 103 6.48 1.29 8.11
N HIS A 104 5.83 1.02 6.99
CA HIS A 104 4.74 1.83 6.45
C HIS A 104 3.63 0.96 5.84
N PHE A 105 2.44 1.55 5.71
CA PHE A 105 1.25 0.94 5.10
C PHE A 105 0.64 1.90 4.09
N LEU A 106 0.17 1.37 2.98
CA LEU A 106 -0.57 2.14 1.98
C LEU A 106 -2.03 1.67 1.95
N ILE A 107 -2.97 2.58 2.18
CA ILE A 107 -4.38 2.34 1.88
C ILE A 107 -4.59 2.64 0.41
N VAL A 108 -5.07 1.65 -0.33
CA VAL A 108 -5.36 1.74 -1.76
C VAL A 108 -6.76 1.21 -2.06
N GLY A 109 -7.30 1.60 -3.21
CA GLY A 109 -8.40 0.91 -3.87
C GLY A 109 -7.96 0.38 -5.23
N ALA A 110 -8.59 -0.67 -5.72
CA ALA A 110 -8.34 -1.14 -7.08
C ALA A 110 -8.99 -0.20 -8.09
N ALA A 111 -8.33 0.10 -9.22
CA ALA A 111 -8.89 1.02 -10.22
C ALA A 111 -10.28 0.58 -10.76
N GLY A 112 -10.55 -0.73 -10.78
CA GLY A 112 -11.85 -1.28 -11.17
C GLY A 112 -12.90 -1.37 -10.05
N MET A 113 -12.52 -1.14 -8.79
CA MET A 113 -13.37 -1.22 -7.60
C MET A 113 -12.93 -0.17 -6.55
N PRO A 114 -13.10 1.13 -6.82
CA PRO A 114 -12.56 2.20 -5.97
C PRO A 114 -13.21 2.27 -4.58
N ASP A 115 -14.42 1.73 -4.44
CA ASP A 115 -15.14 1.68 -3.16
C ASP A 115 -14.57 0.61 -2.21
N GLU A 116 -13.83 -0.37 -2.76
CA GLU A 116 -13.14 -1.39 -1.96
C GLU A 116 -11.71 -0.95 -1.65
N ARG A 117 -11.48 -0.65 -0.37
CA ARG A 117 -10.16 -0.23 0.13
C ARG A 117 -9.48 -1.34 0.91
N PHE A 118 -8.17 -1.46 0.72
CA PHE A 118 -7.33 -2.44 1.39
C PHE A 118 -5.96 -1.85 1.73
N ILE A 119 -5.25 -2.54 2.63
CA ILE A 119 -3.91 -2.18 3.07
C ILE A 119 -2.89 -3.03 2.33
N ILE A 120 -1.86 -2.37 1.78
CA ILE A 120 -0.62 -2.98 1.32
C ILE A 120 0.47 -2.68 2.34
N PRO A 121 1.10 -3.70 2.95
CA PRO A 121 2.29 -3.51 3.75
C PRO A 121 3.50 -3.15 2.88
N MET A 122 4.26 -2.13 3.30
CA MET A 122 5.48 -1.70 2.62
C MET A 122 6.70 -2.22 3.40
N TYR A 123 7.64 -2.83 2.67
CA TYR A 123 8.91 -3.38 3.17
C TYR A 123 10.07 -2.64 2.52
#